data_AF-A0AAW3N813-F1
#
_entry.id   AF-A0AAW3N813-F1
#
_cell.length_a   1.000
_cell.length_b   1.000
_cell.length_c   1.000
_cell.angle_alpha   90.00
_cell.angle_beta   90.00
_cell.angle_gamma   90.00
#
_symmetry.space_group_name_H-M   'P 1'
#
loop_
_entity.id
_entity.type
_entity.pdbx_description
1 polymer ?
#
loop_
_entity_poly.entity_id
_entity_poly.type
_entity_poly.pdbx_seq_one_letter_code
_entity_poly.pdbx_strand_id
1 'polypeptide(L)'
;MSDIHFGQEKDGGLVFTNDDAKKRLLDDAAGEIAKIGTSASGVIVTGDIAYSAKYEEYVKAGEWLDRLAERVGCSRLDIQMVPGNHDIDRDAITPVVKFHLDSIREHGDKMLDMLLDDEGQREALYERFAAYRDFSSGYGCDLDVGGVYSADMAVAIAPGRTVRFVRLNSALICSRKDDKGKLILGARQRVFDAIDGEEMVVLVHHPLNWLQDSNEAARYFKSRARVIISGHEHFPSLDIQPVEERCDLLMLAAGATAPDDVDEKYTYKYNILTFDWDEAADALAVTINPRTWNPEMKRFERDATFLEGRSERNVLGSPYFRRGAPSVAPMQIRMDGPPLMQLVANPVTGSKEADLSMPDDVRLIRLRFFRDLTEEYRRRILVELEAIPADLTDRLDHTIEQRFFTKLVAQGRLDKLSAAIDAAILEQKQGNAE
;
A
#
# COMPACT_ATOMS: atom_id res chain seq x y z
N MET A 1 7.06 4.08 -4.02
CA MET A 1 7.89 3.03 -4.66
C MET A 1 6.98 1.88 -5.06
N SER A 2 7.44 0.97 -5.90
CA SER A 2 6.65 -0.13 -6.45
C SER A 2 7.58 -1.22 -6.99
N ASP A 3 7.06 -2.43 -7.25
CA ASP A 3 7.75 -3.48 -8.02
C ASP A 3 9.14 -3.79 -7.42
N ILE A 4 9.12 -4.27 -6.16
CA ILE A 4 10.31 -4.60 -5.35
C ILE A 4 10.70 -6.07 -5.53
N HIS A 5 9.71 -6.92 -5.80
CA HIS A 5 9.83 -8.32 -6.20
C HIS A 5 10.80 -9.14 -5.32
N PHE A 6 10.58 -9.16 -4.01
CA PHE A 6 11.33 -10.08 -3.14
C PHE A 6 11.09 -11.53 -3.60
N GLY A 7 12.17 -12.26 -3.93
CA GLY A 7 12.11 -13.65 -4.40
C GLY A 7 12.19 -13.86 -5.91
N GLN A 8 12.33 -12.80 -6.72
CA GLN A 8 12.43 -12.94 -8.18
C GLN A 8 13.70 -13.63 -8.65
N GLU A 9 14.82 -13.41 -7.94
CA GLU A 9 16.13 -13.87 -8.37
C GLU A 9 16.36 -15.33 -7.95
N LYS A 10 16.48 -16.23 -8.92
CA LYS A 10 16.70 -17.68 -8.68
C LYS A 10 18.15 -18.12 -8.83
N ASP A 11 18.98 -17.31 -9.49
CA ASP A 11 20.36 -17.64 -9.86
C ASP A 11 21.38 -16.60 -9.36
N GLY A 12 22.33 -17.07 -8.54
CA GLY A 12 23.61 -16.43 -8.22
C GLY A 12 23.72 -14.89 -8.33
N GLY A 13 24.49 -14.41 -9.31
CA GLY A 13 24.95 -13.01 -9.39
C GLY A 13 23.87 -11.93 -9.39
N LEU A 14 22.66 -12.23 -9.88
CA LEU A 14 21.54 -11.27 -9.90
C LEU A 14 21.00 -10.98 -8.50
N VAL A 15 21.03 -11.98 -7.60
CA VAL A 15 20.67 -11.80 -6.19
C VAL A 15 21.56 -10.70 -5.58
N PHE A 16 22.87 -10.80 -5.78
CA PHE A 16 23.83 -9.85 -5.21
C PHE A 16 23.68 -8.44 -5.79
N THR A 17 23.37 -8.31 -7.09
CA THR A 17 23.18 -6.98 -7.70
C THR A 17 21.90 -6.32 -7.22
N ASN A 18 20.81 -7.08 -7.12
CA ASN A 18 19.51 -6.54 -6.72
C ASN A 18 19.53 -6.22 -5.22
N ASP A 19 20.19 -7.03 -4.40
CA ASP A 19 20.39 -6.77 -2.97
C ASP A 19 21.27 -5.53 -2.73
N ASP A 20 22.34 -5.33 -3.51
CA ASP A 20 23.14 -4.10 -3.40
C ASP A 20 22.31 -2.88 -3.80
N ALA A 21 21.56 -2.93 -4.91
CA ALA A 21 20.69 -1.82 -5.31
C ALA A 21 19.65 -1.50 -4.23
N LYS A 22 18.95 -2.51 -3.69
CA LYS A 22 18.02 -2.36 -2.57
C LYS A 22 18.69 -1.76 -1.32
N LYS A 23 19.96 -2.10 -1.05
CA LYS A 23 20.74 -1.51 0.05
C LYS A 23 21.14 -0.06 -0.22
N ARG A 24 21.62 0.26 -1.43
CA ARG A 24 21.98 1.63 -1.83
C ARG A 24 20.79 2.57 -1.83
N LEU A 25 19.58 2.05 -2.10
CA LEU A 25 18.35 2.81 -1.97
C LEU A 25 18.18 3.32 -0.53
N LEU A 26 18.42 2.48 0.48
CA LEU A 26 18.34 2.89 1.89
C LEU A 26 19.29 4.05 2.20
N ASP A 27 20.52 3.96 1.70
CA ASP A 27 21.56 4.98 1.89
C ASP A 27 21.19 6.30 1.19
N ASP A 28 20.75 6.24 -0.08
CA ASP A 28 20.38 7.42 -0.86
C ASP A 28 19.12 8.09 -0.30
N ALA A 29 18.08 7.31 0.05
CA ALA A 29 16.84 7.84 0.61
C ALA A 29 17.09 8.58 1.92
N ALA A 30 17.89 8.00 2.83
CA ALA A 30 18.30 8.68 4.06
C ALA A 30 19.06 9.98 3.78
N GLY A 31 19.99 9.97 2.81
CA GLY A 31 20.75 11.16 2.42
C GLY A 31 19.89 12.27 1.83
N GLU A 32 18.91 11.92 0.99
CA GLU A 32 17.99 12.90 0.38
C GLU A 32 17.00 13.47 1.40
N ILE A 33 16.44 12.65 2.30
CA ILE A 33 15.59 13.13 3.40
C ILE A 33 16.36 14.08 4.32
N ALA A 34 17.61 13.76 4.66
CA ALA A 34 18.47 14.64 5.46
C ALA A 34 18.73 16.00 4.79
N LYS A 35 18.81 16.06 3.45
CA LYS A 35 18.96 17.33 2.70
C LYS A 35 17.71 18.21 2.79
N ILE A 36 16.52 17.61 2.89
CA ILE A 36 15.26 18.34 3.10
C ILE A 36 15.22 18.92 4.52
N GLY A 37 15.95 18.32 5.47
CA GLY A 37 16.03 18.79 6.86
C GLY A 37 14.85 18.34 7.72
N THR A 38 14.23 17.21 7.39
CA THR A 38 13.12 16.61 8.13
C THR A 38 13.22 15.07 8.11
N SER A 39 12.29 14.40 8.76
CA SER A 39 12.05 12.95 8.61
C SER A 39 10.92 12.69 7.63
N ALA A 40 10.91 11.51 7.00
CA ALA A 40 9.75 11.07 6.25
C ALA A 40 8.56 10.84 7.20
N SER A 41 7.35 11.16 6.74
CA SER A 41 6.12 10.81 7.46
C SER A 41 5.71 9.36 7.25
N GLY A 42 6.16 8.70 6.19
CA GLY A 42 5.80 7.31 5.91
C GLY A 42 6.34 6.82 4.56
N VAL A 43 6.07 5.56 4.25
CA VAL A 43 6.48 4.90 3.01
C VAL A 43 5.24 4.43 2.24
N ILE A 44 5.21 4.66 0.92
CA ILE A 44 4.13 4.21 0.03
C ILE A 44 4.67 3.16 -0.93
N VAL A 45 4.04 1.98 -0.95
CA VAL A 45 4.37 0.84 -1.82
C VAL A 45 3.17 0.47 -2.71
N THR A 46 3.24 0.73 -4.01
CA THR A 46 2.12 0.53 -4.94
C THR A 46 2.09 -0.84 -5.60
N GLY A 47 2.38 -1.90 -4.83
CA GLY A 47 2.29 -3.30 -5.27
C GLY A 47 3.59 -3.94 -5.73
N ASP A 48 3.48 -5.23 -6.02
CA ASP A 48 4.57 -6.15 -6.38
C ASP A 48 5.70 -6.12 -5.35
N ILE A 49 5.29 -6.33 -4.10
CA ILE A 49 6.21 -6.43 -2.96
C ILE A 49 6.97 -7.74 -3.03
N ALA A 50 6.21 -8.84 -3.14
CA ALA A 50 6.72 -10.18 -3.35
C ALA A 50 6.75 -10.52 -4.85
N TYR A 51 7.48 -11.56 -5.23
CA TYR A 51 7.52 -12.05 -6.61
C TYR A 51 6.47 -13.13 -6.91
N SER A 52 6.14 -13.95 -5.91
CA SER A 52 5.23 -15.07 -6.06
C SER A 52 4.32 -15.31 -4.84
N ALA A 53 4.18 -14.28 -4.01
CA ALA A 53 3.40 -14.24 -2.78
C ALA A 53 3.70 -15.38 -1.81
N LYS A 54 4.97 -15.73 -1.64
CA LYS A 54 5.38 -16.74 -0.64
C LYS A 54 5.72 -16.07 0.68
N TYR A 55 5.48 -16.78 1.78
CA TYR A 55 5.69 -16.25 3.13
C TYR A 55 7.13 -15.72 3.32
N GLU A 56 8.13 -16.46 2.83
CA GLU A 56 9.55 -16.09 2.98
C GLU A 56 9.91 -14.83 2.19
N GLU A 57 9.20 -14.53 1.09
CA GLU A 57 9.36 -13.29 0.33
C GLU A 57 8.90 -12.09 1.16
N TYR A 58 7.76 -12.22 1.84
CA TYR A 58 7.22 -11.20 2.73
C TYR A 58 8.05 -11.01 4.01
N VAL A 59 8.67 -12.07 4.55
CA VAL A 59 9.62 -11.93 5.67
C VAL A 59 10.78 -11.02 5.27
N LYS A 60 11.42 -11.28 4.12
CA LYS A 60 12.52 -10.44 3.61
C LYS A 60 12.05 -9.02 3.31
N ALA A 61 10.85 -8.87 2.76
CA ALA A 61 10.26 -7.56 2.50
C ALA A 61 10.05 -6.76 3.78
N GLY A 62 9.51 -7.39 4.83
CA GLY A 62 9.29 -6.77 6.14
C GLY A 62 10.59 -6.29 6.78
N GLU A 63 11.63 -7.12 6.79
CA GLU A 63 12.96 -6.74 7.31
C GLU A 63 13.59 -5.58 6.53
N TRP A 64 13.39 -5.54 5.21
CA TRP A 64 13.89 -4.43 4.40
C TRP A 64 13.10 -3.14 4.64
N LEU A 65 11.77 -3.23 4.75
CA LEU A 65 10.90 -2.08 5.04
C LEU A 65 11.17 -1.51 6.44
N ASP A 66 11.41 -2.36 7.45
CA ASP A 66 11.81 -1.92 8.80
C ASP A 66 13.10 -1.08 8.75
N ARG A 67 14.10 -1.54 7.99
CA ARG A 67 15.36 -0.79 7.77
C ARG A 67 15.13 0.50 7.00
N LEU A 68 14.27 0.50 5.98
CA LEU A 68 13.95 1.72 5.24
C LEU A 68 13.32 2.76 6.16
N ALA A 69 12.27 2.37 6.91
CA ALA A 69 11.57 3.24 7.83
C ALA A 69 12.51 3.88 8.87
N GLU A 70 13.37 3.06 9.49
CA GLU A 70 14.40 3.53 10.42
C GLU A 70 15.35 4.56 9.77
N ARG A 71 15.82 4.28 8.56
CA ARG A 71 16.82 5.11 7.86
C ARG A 71 16.24 6.43 7.34
N VAL A 72 14.96 6.48 7.01
CA VAL A 72 14.27 7.72 6.59
C VAL A 72 13.58 8.44 7.76
N GLY A 73 13.63 7.87 8.97
CA GLY A 73 13.15 8.49 10.20
C GLY A 73 11.63 8.44 10.40
N CYS A 74 10.93 7.47 9.78
CA CYS A 74 9.49 7.25 10.01
C CYS A 74 9.24 6.01 10.87
N SER A 75 8.03 5.85 11.42
CA SER A 75 7.66 4.62 12.10
C SER A 75 7.56 3.46 11.11
N ARG A 76 7.92 2.25 11.54
CA ARG A 76 7.63 1.02 10.77
C ARG A 76 6.13 0.72 10.64
N LEU A 77 5.31 1.42 11.42
CA LEU A 77 3.85 1.34 11.37
C LEU A 77 3.25 2.26 10.28
N ASP A 78 4.05 3.19 9.74
CA ASP A 78 3.59 4.23 8.81
C ASP A 78 3.93 3.85 7.36
N ILE A 79 3.61 2.59 7.02
CA ILE A 79 3.80 2.01 5.69
C ILE A 79 2.42 1.77 5.07
N GLN A 80 2.20 2.36 3.90
CA GLN A 80 0.98 2.23 3.12
C GLN A 80 1.23 1.36 1.90
N MET A 81 0.38 0.37 1.65
CA MET A 81 0.57 -0.55 0.53
C MET A 81 -0.72 -1.04 -0.12
N VAL A 82 -0.63 -1.33 -1.42
CA VAL A 82 -1.65 -2.05 -2.20
C VAL A 82 -1.00 -3.26 -2.87
N PRO A 83 -1.76 -4.32 -3.23
CA PRO A 83 -1.19 -5.49 -3.89
C PRO A 83 -0.98 -5.25 -5.38
N GLY A 84 0.05 -5.88 -5.94
CA GLY A 84 0.22 -6.04 -7.38
C GLY A 84 -0.05 -7.48 -7.87
N ASN A 85 0.21 -7.74 -9.15
CA ASN A 85 -0.06 -9.05 -9.77
C ASN A 85 0.97 -10.14 -9.41
N HIS A 86 2.06 -9.80 -8.74
CA HIS A 86 3.00 -10.74 -8.13
C HIS A 86 2.70 -11.02 -6.64
N ASP A 87 1.86 -10.19 -6.01
CA ASP A 87 1.35 -10.39 -4.65
C ASP A 87 0.18 -11.41 -4.59
N ILE A 88 0.08 -12.29 -5.59
CA ILE A 88 -0.80 -13.46 -5.58
C ILE A 88 -0.03 -14.77 -5.70
N ASP A 89 -0.45 -15.77 -4.94
CA ASP A 89 0.01 -17.13 -5.11
C ASP A 89 -0.64 -17.72 -6.36
N ARG A 90 0.15 -17.79 -7.43
CA ARG A 90 -0.26 -18.34 -8.71
C ARG A 90 -0.52 -19.84 -8.64
N ASP A 91 0.04 -20.54 -7.67
CA ASP A 91 -0.16 -21.97 -7.46
C ASP A 91 -1.46 -22.30 -6.72
N ALA A 92 -2.01 -21.31 -6.01
CA ALA A 92 -3.36 -21.38 -5.44
C ALA A 92 -4.49 -21.20 -6.49
N ILE A 93 -4.16 -20.95 -7.77
CA ILE A 93 -5.15 -20.85 -8.86
C ILE A 93 -5.59 -22.26 -9.30
N THR A 94 -6.69 -22.75 -8.72
CA THR A 94 -7.33 -24.01 -9.12
C THR A 94 -8.12 -23.85 -10.44
N PRO A 95 -8.55 -24.95 -11.09
CA PRO A 95 -9.42 -24.87 -12.27
C PRO A 95 -10.74 -24.11 -12.02
N VAL A 96 -11.30 -24.21 -10.81
CA VAL A 96 -12.52 -23.49 -10.42
C VAL A 96 -12.24 -21.99 -10.30
N VAL A 97 -11.16 -21.62 -9.62
CA VAL A 97 -10.75 -20.21 -9.50
C VAL A 97 -10.47 -19.63 -10.87
N LYS A 98 -9.75 -20.36 -11.74
CA LYS A 98 -9.51 -19.95 -13.12
C LYS A 98 -10.82 -19.69 -13.87
N PHE A 99 -11.80 -20.58 -13.75
CA PHE A 99 -13.12 -20.40 -14.37
C PHE A 99 -13.78 -19.10 -13.89
N HIS A 100 -13.76 -18.80 -12.58
CA HIS A 100 -14.28 -17.53 -12.07
C HIS A 100 -13.57 -16.32 -12.67
N LEU A 101 -12.22 -16.33 -12.70
CA LEU A 101 -11.43 -15.24 -13.25
C LEU A 101 -11.78 -14.98 -14.72
N ASP A 102 -11.92 -16.05 -15.51
CA ASP A 102 -12.28 -15.96 -16.92
C ASP A 102 -13.73 -15.45 -17.10
N SER A 103 -14.67 -15.92 -16.28
CA SER A 103 -16.05 -15.41 -16.28
C SER A 103 -16.14 -13.93 -15.87
N ILE A 104 -15.33 -13.46 -14.92
CA ILE A 104 -15.28 -12.03 -14.57
C ILE A 104 -14.74 -11.20 -15.74
N ARG A 105 -13.70 -11.67 -16.43
CA ARG A 105 -13.19 -11.00 -17.64
C ARG A 105 -14.26 -10.89 -18.73
N GLU A 106 -15.12 -11.89 -18.86
CA GLU A 106 -16.17 -11.92 -19.90
C GLU A 106 -17.40 -11.08 -19.52
N HIS A 107 -17.80 -11.10 -18.24
CA HIS A 107 -19.09 -10.56 -17.80
C HIS A 107 -18.99 -9.32 -16.89
N GLY A 108 -17.77 -8.88 -16.58
CA GLY A 108 -17.47 -7.64 -15.88
C GLY A 108 -18.02 -7.57 -14.45
N ASP A 109 -18.41 -6.36 -14.04
CA ASP A 109 -18.87 -6.03 -12.68
C ASP A 109 -19.95 -6.99 -12.16
N LYS A 110 -20.92 -7.36 -13.01
CA LYS A 110 -22.04 -8.21 -12.60
C LYS A 110 -21.57 -9.58 -12.09
N MET A 111 -20.58 -10.17 -12.77
CA MET A 111 -20.02 -11.46 -12.35
C MET A 111 -19.10 -11.31 -11.15
N LEU A 112 -18.31 -10.24 -11.11
CA LEU A 112 -17.48 -9.93 -9.96
C LEU A 112 -18.33 -9.80 -8.69
N ASP A 113 -19.36 -8.96 -8.72
CA ASP A 113 -20.26 -8.73 -7.58
C ASP A 113 -20.98 -10.00 -7.15
N MET A 114 -21.47 -10.82 -8.10
CA MET A 114 -22.10 -12.10 -7.80
C MET A 114 -21.17 -13.04 -7.01
N LEU A 115 -19.89 -13.10 -7.38
CA LEU A 115 -18.91 -13.94 -6.70
C LEU A 115 -18.48 -13.35 -5.35
N LEU A 116 -18.42 -12.02 -5.23
CA LEU A 116 -18.08 -11.36 -3.97
C LEU A 116 -19.20 -11.45 -2.92
N ASP A 117 -20.46 -11.54 -3.35
CA ASP A 117 -21.61 -11.66 -2.46
C ASP A 117 -21.82 -13.09 -1.92
N ASP A 118 -21.19 -14.09 -2.52
CA ASP A 118 -21.14 -15.47 -2.00
C ASP A 118 -19.85 -15.68 -1.19
N GLU A 119 -19.97 -15.99 0.09
CA GLU A 119 -18.83 -16.12 1.00
C GLU A 119 -17.80 -17.16 0.55
N GLY A 120 -18.27 -18.30 0.03
CA GLY A 120 -17.38 -19.37 -0.45
C GLY A 120 -16.67 -19.00 -1.76
N GLN A 121 -17.37 -18.39 -2.71
CA GLN A 121 -16.75 -17.95 -3.97
C GLN A 121 -15.79 -16.79 -3.74
N ARG A 122 -16.15 -15.85 -2.85
CA ARG A 122 -15.27 -14.77 -2.42
C ARG A 122 -13.98 -15.32 -1.83
N GLU A 123 -14.05 -16.23 -0.86
CA GLU A 123 -12.80 -16.78 -0.30
C GLU A 123 -11.99 -17.57 -1.32
N ALA A 124 -12.63 -18.27 -2.26
CA ALA A 124 -11.90 -18.91 -3.35
C ALA A 124 -11.08 -17.93 -4.22
N LEU A 125 -11.56 -16.69 -4.42
CA LEU A 125 -10.81 -15.65 -5.14
C LEU A 125 -9.62 -15.13 -4.34
N TYR A 126 -9.81 -14.93 -3.05
CA TYR A 126 -8.86 -14.26 -2.18
C TYR A 126 -7.87 -15.19 -1.46
N GLU A 127 -8.09 -16.50 -1.43
CA GLU A 127 -7.13 -17.48 -0.89
C GLU A 127 -5.72 -17.29 -1.48
N ARG A 128 -5.65 -16.88 -2.75
CA ARG A 128 -4.40 -16.58 -3.45
C ARG A 128 -3.63 -15.40 -2.85
N PHE A 129 -4.29 -14.56 -2.08
CA PHE A 129 -3.68 -13.45 -1.36
C PHE A 129 -3.33 -13.83 0.09
N ALA A 130 -3.41 -15.09 0.53
CA ALA A 130 -3.26 -15.46 1.95
C ALA A 130 -2.01 -14.84 2.61
N ALA A 131 -0.83 -15.01 2.00
CA ALA A 131 0.41 -14.44 2.53
C ALA A 131 0.44 -12.90 2.46
N TYR A 132 -0.11 -12.31 1.38
CA TYR A 132 -0.24 -10.85 1.27
C TYR A 132 -1.19 -10.28 2.33
N ARG A 133 -2.33 -10.93 2.59
CA ARG A 133 -3.33 -10.53 3.57
C ARG A 133 -2.73 -10.46 4.96
N ASP A 134 -1.99 -11.50 5.37
CA ASP A 134 -1.26 -11.50 6.63
C ASP A 134 -0.27 -10.33 6.69
N PHE A 135 0.56 -10.19 5.65
CA PHE A 135 1.57 -9.15 5.58
C PHE A 135 0.97 -7.75 5.67
N SER A 136 -0.02 -7.44 4.83
CA SER A 136 -0.66 -6.13 4.75
C SER A 136 -1.46 -5.80 6.00
N SER A 137 -2.08 -6.80 6.63
CA SER A 137 -2.78 -6.65 7.90
C SER A 137 -1.85 -6.30 9.04
N GLY A 138 -0.61 -6.78 9.03
CA GLY A 138 0.40 -6.31 9.98
C GLY A 138 0.58 -4.80 9.95
N TYR A 139 0.53 -4.18 8.76
CA TYR A 139 0.72 -2.74 8.57
C TYR A 139 -0.56 -1.90 8.67
N GLY A 140 -1.71 -2.48 9.05
CA GLY A 140 -2.97 -1.75 9.00
C GLY A 140 -3.46 -1.47 7.57
N CYS A 141 -2.93 -2.20 6.59
CA CYS A 141 -3.31 -2.10 5.18
C CYS A 141 -4.18 -3.31 4.79
N ASP A 142 -5.23 -3.57 5.54
CA ASP A 142 -6.10 -4.73 5.31
C ASP A 142 -6.60 -4.77 3.88
N LEU A 143 -6.54 -5.96 3.28
CA LEU A 143 -7.15 -6.19 1.99
C LEU A 143 -8.66 -6.32 2.19
N ASP A 144 -9.43 -5.38 1.66
CA ASP A 144 -10.88 -5.49 1.69
C ASP A 144 -11.34 -6.69 0.85
N VAL A 145 -12.19 -7.52 1.45
CA VAL A 145 -12.71 -8.75 0.84
C VAL A 145 -14.08 -8.56 0.20
N GLY A 146 -14.80 -7.48 0.54
CA GLY A 146 -16.07 -7.12 -0.08
C GLY A 146 -15.92 -6.51 -1.49
N GLY A 147 -14.67 -6.29 -1.93
CA GLY A 147 -14.32 -5.63 -3.16
C GLY A 147 -14.54 -4.11 -3.12
N VAL A 148 -14.52 -3.49 -1.94
CA VAL A 148 -14.56 -2.03 -1.78
C VAL A 148 -13.14 -1.46 -1.63
N TYR A 149 -13.02 -0.15 -1.77
CA TYR A 149 -11.77 0.56 -1.50
C TYR A 149 -11.54 0.72 0.02
N SER A 150 -10.28 0.93 0.44
CA SER A 150 -9.98 1.45 1.78
C SER A 150 -9.52 2.90 1.71
N ALA A 151 -9.87 3.70 2.71
CA ALA A 151 -9.41 5.09 2.84
C ALA A 151 -9.26 5.52 4.31
N ASP A 152 -8.76 4.59 5.13
CA ASP A 152 -8.51 4.78 6.56
C ASP A 152 -7.33 5.72 6.87
N MET A 153 -6.43 5.98 5.92
CA MET A 153 -5.25 6.80 6.14
C MET A 153 -5.46 8.25 5.67
N ALA A 154 -5.26 9.20 6.57
CA ALA A 154 -5.34 10.63 6.28
C ALA A 154 -4.24 11.41 7.01
N VAL A 155 -3.83 12.54 6.44
CA VAL A 155 -2.79 13.41 7.00
C VAL A 155 -3.23 14.86 6.87
N ALA A 156 -3.38 15.56 8.00
CA ALA A 156 -3.62 16.99 8.00
C ALA A 156 -2.33 17.73 7.60
N ILE A 157 -2.39 18.54 6.54
CA ILE A 157 -1.25 19.33 6.04
C ILE A 157 -1.38 20.82 6.37
N ALA A 158 -2.60 21.29 6.65
CA ALA A 158 -2.90 22.60 7.21
C ALA A 158 -4.28 22.56 7.91
N PRO A 159 -4.66 23.57 8.72
CA PRO A 159 -5.96 23.60 9.38
C PRO A 159 -7.12 23.44 8.40
N GLY A 160 -7.88 22.35 8.49
CA GLY A 160 -9.00 22.04 7.59
C GLY A 160 -8.60 21.59 6.18
N ARG A 161 -7.33 21.23 5.96
CA ARG A 161 -6.80 20.70 4.69
C ARG A 161 -6.11 19.37 4.97
N THR A 162 -6.69 18.30 4.45
CA THR A 162 -6.27 16.92 4.73
C THR A 162 -6.01 16.15 3.45
N VAL A 163 -4.90 15.44 3.38
CA VAL A 163 -4.64 14.48 2.31
C VAL A 163 -5.13 13.11 2.74
N ARG A 164 -6.07 12.52 2.01
CA ARG A 164 -6.56 11.16 2.26
C ARG A 164 -5.99 10.18 1.25
N PHE A 165 -5.49 9.06 1.74
CA PHE A 165 -4.96 7.99 0.90
C PHE A 165 -6.05 6.94 0.67
N VAL A 166 -6.39 6.71 -0.60
CA VAL A 166 -7.35 5.71 -1.04
C VAL A 166 -6.58 4.52 -1.61
N ARG A 167 -6.77 3.33 -1.07
CA ARG A 167 -6.09 2.10 -1.48
C ARG A 167 -7.04 1.21 -2.27
N LEU A 168 -6.59 0.80 -3.45
CA LEU A 168 -7.36 0.00 -4.41
C LEU A 168 -6.63 -1.32 -4.74
N ASN A 169 -7.38 -2.42 -4.78
CA ASN A 169 -6.90 -3.72 -5.23
C ASN A 169 -7.20 -3.93 -6.72
N SER A 170 -6.28 -3.49 -7.58
CA SER A 170 -6.34 -3.80 -9.02
C SER A 170 -5.90 -5.23 -9.38
N ALA A 171 -5.39 -6.00 -8.42
CA ALA A 171 -4.84 -7.33 -8.63
C ALA A 171 -5.86 -8.45 -8.42
N LEU A 172 -7.08 -8.14 -7.96
CA LEU A 172 -8.09 -9.12 -7.54
C LEU A 172 -8.31 -10.23 -8.57
N ILE A 173 -8.36 -9.87 -9.86
CA ILE A 173 -8.56 -10.84 -10.95
C ILE A 173 -7.30 -11.20 -11.73
N CYS A 174 -6.12 -10.79 -11.25
CA CYS A 174 -4.85 -11.21 -11.84
C CYS A 174 -4.70 -12.73 -11.83
N SER A 175 -3.90 -13.28 -12.74
CA SER A 175 -3.70 -14.72 -12.86
C SER A 175 -2.23 -15.07 -13.17
N ARG A 176 -1.99 -16.26 -13.76
CA ARG A 176 -0.65 -16.62 -14.25
C ARG A 176 -0.18 -15.74 -15.40
N LYS A 177 -1.11 -15.21 -16.19
CA LYS A 177 -0.83 -14.28 -17.28
C LYS A 177 -1.96 -13.27 -17.35
N ASP A 178 -1.59 -12.01 -17.27
CA ASP A 178 -2.53 -10.91 -17.38
C ASP A 178 -2.36 -10.20 -18.72
N ASP A 179 -3.49 -9.88 -19.34
CA ASP A 179 -3.52 -9.16 -20.60
C ASP A 179 -3.97 -7.72 -20.34
N LYS A 180 -3.24 -6.78 -20.94
CA LYS A 180 -3.58 -5.36 -20.91
C LYS A 180 -5.01 -5.13 -21.41
N GLY A 181 -5.78 -4.37 -20.64
CA GLY A 181 -7.18 -4.01 -20.93
C GLY A 181 -8.21 -5.08 -20.56
N LYS A 182 -7.81 -6.16 -19.88
CA LYS A 182 -8.71 -7.23 -19.44
C LYS A 182 -8.88 -7.34 -17.92
N LEU A 183 -8.08 -6.65 -17.13
CA LEU A 183 -8.28 -6.60 -15.68
C LEU A 183 -9.53 -5.80 -15.35
N ILE A 184 -10.06 -5.92 -14.14
CA ILE A 184 -11.21 -5.12 -13.69
C ILE A 184 -10.93 -4.61 -12.29
N LEU A 185 -11.22 -3.34 -12.07
CA LEU A 185 -11.15 -2.75 -10.73
C LEU A 185 -12.46 -3.01 -9.97
N GLY A 186 -13.60 -2.89 -10.65
CA GLY A 186 -14.90 -3.16 -10.07
C GLY A 186 -15.61 -1.90 -9.58
N ALA A 187 -16.93 -1.86 -9.73
CA ALA A 187 -17.76 -0.72 -9.32
C ALA A 187 -17.56 -0.35 -7.83
N ARG A 188 -17.51 -1.35 -6.94
CA ARG A 188 -17.35 -1.16 -5.49
C ARG A 188 -16.04 -0.48 -5.09
N GLN A 189 -14.96 -0.61 -5.87
CA GLN A 189 -13.67 0.05 -5.61
C GLN A 189 -13.56 1.43 -6.27
N ARG A 190 -14.05 1.58 -7.51
CA ARG A 190 -13.85 2.81 -8.29
C ARG A 190 -14.78 3.96 -7.89
N VAL A 191 -15.82 3.69 -7.09
CA VAL A 191 -16.78 4.68 -6.62
C VAL A 191 -16.52 5.03 -5.15
N PHE A 192 -15.68 6.04 -4.92
CA PHE A 192 -15.33 6.53 -3.57
C PHE A 192 -15.79 7.97 -3.34
N ASP A 193 -16.26 8.32 -2.16
CA ASP A 193 -16.95 9.61 -1.94
C ASP A 193 -15.99 10.75 -1.62
N ALA A 194 -16.23 11.90 -2.25
CA ALA A 194 -15.53 13.13 -1.94
C ALA A 194 -15.89 13.68 -0.56
N ILE A 195 -14.90 14.25 0.13
CA ILE A 195 -15.05 14.84 1.46
C ILE A 195 -14.52 16.27 1.40
N ASP A 196 -15.36 17.23 1.81
CA ASP A 196 -14.96 18.64 1.85
C ASP A 196 -13.79 18.85 2.83
N GLY A 197 -12.79 19.64 2.41
CA GLY A 197 -11.54 19.82 3.14
C GLY A 197 -10.51 18.72 2.90
N GLU A 198 -10.83 17.67 2.14
CA GLU A 198 -9.92 16.56 1.91
C GLU A 198 -9.64 16.30 0.42
N GLU A 199 -8.36 16.29 0.04
CA GLU A 199 -7.94 15.90 -1.31
C GLU A 199 -7.38 14.49 -1.30
N MET A 200 -7.73 13.71 -2.32
CA MET A 200 -7.42 12.28 -2.35
C MET A 200 -6.18 11.94 -3.17
N VAL A 201 -5.38 11.04 -2.60
CA VAL A 201 -4.27 10.35 -3.25
C VAL A 201 -4.68 8.88 -3.41
N VAL A 202 -4.91 8.45 -4.65
CA VAL A 202 -5.25 7.07 -4.98
C VAL A 202 -3.98 6.25 -5.19
N LEU A 203 -3.88 5.13 -4.47
CA LEU A 203 -2.85 4.12 -4.61
C LEU A 203 -3.45 2.90 -5.30
N VAL A 204 -2.87 2.51 -6.43
CA VAL A 204 -3.32 1.37 -7.24
C VAL A 204 -2.11 0.75 -7.92
N HIS A 205 -2.06 -0.56 -8.14
CA HIS A 205 -0.89 -1.13 -8.80
C HIS A 205 -0.95 -0.94 -10.33
N HIS A 206 -2.04 -1.37 -10.96
CA HIS A 206 -2.16 -1.30 -12.42
C HIS A 206 -2.65 0.09 -12.90
N PRO A 207 -1.99 0.70 -13.90
CA PRO A 207 -2.52 1.89 -14.57
C PRO A 207 -3.86 1.63 -15.27
N LEU A 208 -4.63 2.69 -15.50
CA LEU A 208 -5.99 2.60 -16.08
C LEU A 208 -6.04 1.80 -17.40
N ASN A 209 -5.01 1.87 -18.24
CA ASN A 209 -4.97 1.16 -19.53
C ASN A 209 -4.94 -0.39 -19.41
N TRP A 210 -4.76 -0.93 -18.21
CA TRP A 210 -4.88 -2.37 -17.92
C TRP A 210 -6.32 -2.82 -17.63
N LEU A 211 -7.21 -1.88 -17.35
CA LEU A 211 -8.56 -2.15 -16.87
C LEU A 211 -9.58 -2.12 -18.03
N GLN A 212 -10.45 -3.13 -18.09
CA GLN A 212 -11.59 -3.17 -19.01
C GLN A 212 -12.65 -2.11 -18.64
N ASP A 213 -12.74 -1.75 -17.36
CA ASP A 213 -13.62 -0.71 -16.82
C ASP A 213 -12.93 0.67 -16.72
N SER A 214 -11.81 0.85 -17.42
CA SER A 214 -10.98 2.06 -17.40
C SER A 214 -11.73 3.35 -17.71
N ASN A 215 -12.68 3.32 -18.64
CA ASN A 215 -13.48 4.50 -18.99
C ASN A 215 -14.30 5.01 -17.80
N GLU A 216 -14.95 4.12 -17.04
CA GLU A 216 -15.72 4.51 -15.86
C GLU A 216 -14.78 4.88 -14.71
N ALA A 217 -13.74 4.09 -14.45
CA ALA A 217 -12.75 4.39 -13.43
C ALA A 217 -12.11 5.77 -13.64
N ALA A 218 -11.73 6.10 -14.88
CA ALA A 218 -11.15 7.40 -15.23
C ALA A 218 -12.10 8.58 -14.90
N ARG A 219 -13.41 8.42 -15.08
CA ARG A 219 -14.38 9.48 -14.75
C ARG A 219 -14.46 9.75 -13.25
N TYR A 220 -14.50 8.70 -12.45
CA TYR A 220 -14.45 8.82 -10.99
C TYR A 220 -13.12 9.41 -10.52
N PHE A 221 -12.01 8.90 -11.05
CA PHE A 221 -10.68 9.34 -10.65
C PHE A 221 -10.44 10.81 -11.00
N LYS A 222 -10.78 11.25 -12.22
CA LYS A 222 -10.66 12.66 -12.63
C LYS A 222 -11.49 13.60 -11.76
N SER A 223 -12.71 13.18 -11.40
CA SER A 223 -13.62 14.02 -10.61
C SER A 223 -13.30 14.05 -9.11
N ARG A 224 -12.63 13.02 -8.57
CA ARG A 224 -12.51 12.85 -7.10
C ARG A 224 -11.07 12.79 -6.58
N ALA A 225 -10.10 12.34 -7.36
CA ALA A 225 -8.70 12.25 -6.94
C ALA A 225 -7.85 13.42 -7.45
N ARG A 226 -6.86 13.86 -6.67
CA ARG A 226 -5.86 14.85 -7.12
C ARG A 226 -4.54 14.21 -7.51
N VAL A 227 -4.22 13.08 -6.91
CA VAL A 227 -3.01 12.32 -7.22
C VAL A 227 -3.40 10.85 -7.39
N ILE A 228 -2.86 10.22 -8.41
CA ILE A 228 -2.91 8.76 -8.59
C ILE A 228 -1.47 8.28 -8.67
N ILE A 229 -1.12 7.29 -7.86
CA ILE A 229 0.21 6.67 -7.85
C ILE A 229 0.04 5.20 -8.26
N SER A 230 0.74 4.81 -9.33
CA SER A 230 0.71 3.46 -9.88
C SER A 230 2.08 2.79 -10.03
N GLY A 231 2.07 1.47 -10.19
CA GLY A 231 3.22 0.61 -10.44
C GLY A 231 3.17 -0.09 -11.81
N HIS A 232 3.60 -1.36 -11.83
CA HIS A 232 3.38 -2.37 -12.87
C HIS A 232 4.11 -2.19 -14.21
N GLU A 233 4.07 -1.00 -14.81
CA GLU A 233 4.70 -0.79 -16.12
C GLU A 233 6.25 -0.65 -16.02
N HIS A 234 6.80 -0.72 -14.81
CA HIS A 234 8.22 -0.56 -14.43
C HIS A 234 8.89 0.75 -14.86
N PHE A 235 8.28 1.52 -15.76
CA PHE A 235 8.71 2.80 -16.26
C PHE A 235 8.08 3.95 -15.44
N PRO A 236 8.87 4.93 -14.98
CA PRO A 236 8.33 6.07 -14.27
C PRO A 236 7.65 7.01 -15.27
N SER A 237 6.47 7.50 -14.94
CA SER A 237 5.81 8.53 -15.75
C SER A 237 5.13 9.56 -14.87
N LEU A 238 5.06 10.80 -15.35
CA LEU A 238 4.35 11.89 -14.71
C LEU A 238 3.50 12.58 -15.77
N ASP A 239 2.21 12.68 -15.48
CA ASP A 239 1.24 13.40 -16.29
C ASP A 239 0.38 14.28 -15.40
N ILE A 240 0.13 15.51 -15.81
CA ILE A 240 -0.70 16.45 -15.07
C ILE A 240 -1.78 16.95 -16.03
N GLN A 241 -3.02 16.59 -15.74
CA GLN A 241 -4.16 16.88 -16.58
C GLN A 241 -5.01 17.96 -15.93
N PRO A 242 -5.23 19.12 -16.60
CA PRO A 242 -6.30 20.01 -16.20
C PRO A 242 -7.64 19.30 -16.44
N VAL A 243 -8.45 19.19 -15.40
CA VAL A 243 -9.77 18.53 -15.44
C VAL A 243 -10.86 19.56 -15.69
N GLU A 244 -10.87 20.62 -14.87
CA GLU A 244 -11.77 21.77 -14.97
C GLU A 244 -11.10 22.99 -14.32
N GLU A 245 -11.79 24.14 -14.29
CA GLU A 245 -11.22 25.36 -13.69
C GLU A 245 -10.80 25.12 -12.23
N ARG A 246 -9.50 25.33 -11.96
CA ARG A 246 -8.87 25.10 -10.65
C ARG A 246 -9.03 23.66 -10.15
N CYS A 247 -8.98 22.68 -11.05
CA CYS A 247 -9.02 21.26 -10.73
C CYS A 247 -8.03 20.51 -11.62
N ASP A 248 -6.94 20.00 -11.04
CA ASP A 248 -5.88 19.32 -11.77
C ASP A 248 -5.61 17.93 -11.19
N LEU A 249 -5.42 16.94 -12.06
CA LEU A 249 -5.09 15.57 -11.67
C LEU A 249 -3.64 15.26 -12.03
N LEU A 250 -2.86 14.86 -11.02
CA LEU A 250 -1.51 14.33 -11.19
C LEU A 250 -1.54 12.80 -11.23
N MET A 251 -0.93 12.21 -12.25
CA MET A 251 -0.77 10.76 -12.39
C MET A 251 0.72 10.44 -12.39
N LEU A 252 1.16 9.62 -11.44
CA LEU A 252 2.55 9.22 -11.23
C LEU A 252 2.68 7.70 -11.32
N ALA A 253 3.40 7.18 -12.31
CA ALA A 253 3.92 5.82 -12.25
C ALA A 253 5.26 5.84 -11.51
N ALA A 254 5.39 5.05 -10.44
CA ALA A 254 6.51 5.10 -9.52
C ALA A 254 7.84 4.61 -10.12
N GLY A 255 7.78 3.77 -11.16
CA GLY A 255 8.90 2.98 -11.62
C GLY A 255 9.23 1.81 -10.67
N ALA A 256 10.01 0.86 -11.16
CA ALA A 256 10.34 -0.34 -10.40
C ALA A 256 11.51 -0.14 -9.44
N THR A 257 11.34 -0.62 -8.22
CA THR A 257 12.39 -0.61 -7.19
C THR A 257 13.45 -1.66 -7.50
N ALA A 258 13.07 -2.79 -8.09
CA ALA A 258 13.98 -3.81 -8.59
C ALA A 258 13.34 -4.54 -9.79
N PRO A 259 13.48 -4.01 -11.02
CA PRO A 259 12.84 -4.61 -12.20
C PRO A 259 13.40 -6.01 -12.51
N ASP A 260 12.60 -6.84 -13.18
CA ASP A 260 12.99 -8.19 -13.63
C ASP A 260 14.27 -8.16 -14.48
N ASP A 261 14.34 -7.21 -15.42
CA ASP A 261 15.47 -6.97 -16.29
C ASP A 261 15.99 -5.54 -16.11
N VAL A 262 17.31 -5.39 -16.01
CA VAL A 262 17.97 -4.08 -15.89
C VAL A 262 18.69 -3.73 -17.20
N ASP A 263 18.22 -2.68 -17.87
CA ASP A 263 18.78 -2.13 -19.10
C ASP A 263 18.71 -0.58 -19.11
N GLU A 264 18.88 0.05 -20.28
CA GLU A 264 18.80 1.51 -20.41
C GLU A 264 17.40 2.08 -20.11
N LYS A 265 16.35 1.28 -20.33
CA LYS A 265 14.94 1.67 -20.17
C LYS A 265 14.40 1.28 -18.80
N TYR A 266 14.75 0.08 -18.31
CA TYR A 266 14.30 -0.48 -17.05
C TYR A 266 15.46 -0.51 -16.06
N THR A 267 15.35 0.27 -15.00
CA THR A 267 16.39 0.35 -13.97
C THR A 267 15.76 0.66 -12.62
N TYR A 268 16.52 0.52 -11.54
CA TYR A 268 16.04 0.74 -10.18
C TYR A 268 15.69 2.20 -9.97
N LYS A 269 14.48 2.44 -9.46
CA LYS A 269 13.92 3.77 -9.27
C LYS A 269 13.10 3.85 -7.99
N TYR A 270 13.03 5.04 -7.42
CA TYR A 270 12.07 5.38 -6.38
C TYR A 270 11.85 6.89 -6.37
N ASN A 271 10.87 7.35 -5.58
CA ASN A 271 10.52 8.76 -5.49
C ASN A 271 10.40 9.16 -4.03
N ILE A 272 10.86 10.37 -3.69
CA ILE A 272 10.50 11.06 -2.46
C ILE A 272 9.45 12.11 -2.82
N LEU A 273 8.31 12.06 -2.16
CA LEU A 273 7.18 12.95 -2.41
C LEU A 273 6.96 13.85 -1.19
N THR A 274 6.75 15.15 -1.42
CA THR A 274 6.29 16.09 -0.39
C THR A 274 4.91 16.58 -0.76
N PHE A 275 3.93 16.33 0.10
CA PHE A 275 2.58 16.89 0.00
C PHE A 275 2.51 18.09 0.94
N ASP A 276 2.16 19.25 0.39
CA ASP A 276 2.13 20.53 1.10
C ASP A 276 0.90 21.33 0.69
N TRP A 277 0.54 22.35 1.45
CA TRP A 277 -0.55 23.26 1.13
C TRP A 277 0.01 24.58 0.59
N ASP A 278 -0.40 24.92 -0.64
CA ASP A 278 -0.13 26.22 -1.22
C ASP A 278 -1.20 27.22 -0.76
N GLU A 279 -0.86 28.05 0.22
CA GLU A 279 -1.79 29.04 0.83
C GLU A 279 -2.33 30.04 -0.21
N ALA A 280 -1.52 30.47 -1.17
CA ALA A 280 -1.92 31.47 -2.15
C ALA A 280 -2.96 30.93 -3.15
N ALA A 281 -2.82 29.67 -3.54
CA ALA A 281 -3.75 29.00 -4.44
C ALA A 281 -4.90 28.25 -3.70
N ASP A 282 -4.80 28.11 -2.38
CA ASP A 282 -5.59 27.18 -1.55
C ASP A 282 -5.65 25.78 -2.18
N ALA A 283 -4.46 25.23 -2.44
CA ALA A 283 -4.27 24.07 -3.30
C ALA A 283 -3.24 23.07 -2.77
N LEU A 284 -3.37 21.80 -3.13
CA LEU A 284 -2.37 20.78 -2.87
C LEU A 284 -1.14 21.02 -3.74
N ALA A 285 0.01 21.20 -3.11
CA ALA A 285 1.31 21.21 -3.76
C ALA A 285 1.99 19.85 -3.58
N VAL A 286 2.43 19.26 -4.69
CA VAL A 286 3.17 18.00 -4.70
C VAL A 286 4.56 18.24 -5.26
N THR A 287 5.58 18.06 -4.42
CA THR A 287 6.99 18.09 -4.85
C THR A 287 7.49 16.67 -5.06
N ILE A 288 8.10 16.41 -6.22
CA ILE A 288 8.62 15.11 -6.61
C ILE A 288 10.15 15.19 -6.68
N ASN A 289 10.85 14.41 -5.85
CA ASN A 289 12.30 14.15 -5.96
C ASN A 289 12.52 12.71 -6.44
N PRO A 290 12.59 12.49 -7.77
CA PRO A 290 12.71 11.17 -8.38
C PRO A 290 14.17 10.73 -8.43
N ARG A 291 14.40 9.46 -8.14
CA ARG A 291 15.73 8.85 -8.04
C ARG A 291 15.84 7.69 -9.01
N THR A 292 16.98 7.61 -9.68
CA THR A 292 17.28 6.56 -10.65
C THR A 292 18.67 5.99 -10.41
N TRP A 293 18.85 4.73 -10.74
CA TRP A 293 20.13 4.06 -10.62
C TRP A 293 21.08 4.45 -11.76
N ASN A 294 22.30 4.82 -11.39
CA ASN A 294 23.40 5.02 -12.31
C ASN A 294 24.17 3.70 -12.48
N PRO A 295 24.09 3.03 -13.65
CA PRO A 295 24.69 1.71 -13.85
C PRO A 295 26.22 1.75 -13.94
N GLU A 296 26.83 2.89 -14.25
CA GLU A 296 28.29 3.04 -14.32
C GLU A 296 28.88 3.19 -12.92
N MET A 297 28.24 4.00 -12.08
CA MET A 297 28.71 4.33 -10.73
C MET A 297 28.14 3.43 -9.63
N LYS A 298 27.14 2.60 -9.96
CA LYS A 298 26.43 1.70 -9.02
C LYS A 298 25.90 2.41 -7.78
N ARG A 299 25.18 3.52 -8.00
CA ARG A 299 24.51 4.31 -6.95
C ARG A 299 23.29 5.02 -7.52
N PHE A 300 22.41 5.47 -6.64
CA PHE A 300 21.30 6.35 -7.03
C PHE A 300 21.76 7.79 -7.25
N GLU A 301 21.06 8.47 -8.14
CA GLU A 301 21.18 9.90 -8.41
C GLU A 301 19.82 10.49 -8.75
N ARG A 302 19.72 11.82 -8.85
CA ARG A 302 18.50 12.52 -9.25
C ARG A 302 18.15 12.14 -10.69
N ASP A 303 16.92 11.73 -10.93
CA ASP A 303 16.41 11.40 -12.26
C ASP A 303 16.07 12.67 -13.05
N ALA A 304 17.11 13.33 -13.56
CA ALA A 304 16.97 14.57 -14.32
C ALA A 304 16.19 14.39 -15.62
N THR A 305 16.32 13.22 -16.27
CA THR A 305 15.62 12.88 -17.50
C THR A 305 14.11 12.76 -17.26
N PHE A 306 13.69 12.12 -16.18
CA PHE A 306 12.26 12.02 -15.84
C PHE A 306 11.59 13.39 -15.60
N LEU A 307 12.35 14.37 -15.09
CA LEU A 307 11.90 15.74 -14.85
C LEU A 307 12.13 16.69 -16.02
N GLU A 308 12.67 16.23 -17.15
CA GLU A 308 12.97 17.11 -18.28
C GLU A 308 11.69 17.79 -18.79
N GLY A 309 11.72 19.12 -18.87
CA GLY A 309 10.56 19.93 -19.25
C GLY A 309 9.43 20.00 -18.21
N ARG A 310 9.65 19.53 -16.98
CA ARG A 310 8.65 19.45 -15.90
C ARG A 310 9.11 20.19 -14.65
N SER A 311 8.16 20.65 -13.84
CA SER A 311 8.45 21.24 -12.53
C SER A 311 8.56 20.14 -11.46
N GLU A 312 9.50 20.31 -10.54
CA GLU A 312 9.57 19.46 -9.33
C GLU A 312 8.37 19.69 -8.42
N ARG A 313 8.02 20.96 -8.17
CA ARG A 313 6.86 21.36 -7.36
C ARG A 313 5.67 21.65 -8.27
N ASN A 314 4.58 20.95 -8.05
CA ASN A 314 3.36 21.01 -8.85
C ASN A 314 2.19 21.43 -7.96
N VAL A 315 1.62 22.61 -8.20
CA VAL A 315 0.44 23.11 -7.48
C VAL A 315 -0.80 22.67 -8.27
N LEU A 316 -1.62 21.82 -7.65
CA LEU A 316 -2.77 21.18 -8.27
C LEU A 316 -4.04 21.88 -7.83
N GLY A 317 -4.83 22.37 -8.77
CA GLY A 317 -6.17 22.87 -8.48
C GLY A 317 -6.96 21.88 -7.63
N SER A 318 -7.37 22.32 -6.44
CA SER A 318 -7.91 21.47 -5.37
C SER A 318 -9.32 21.92 -5.00
N PRO A 319 -10.37 21.32 -5.60
CA PRO A 319 -11.74 21.75 -5.38
C PRO A 319 -12.27 21.44 -3.98
N TYR A 320 -11.81 20.37 -3.32
CA TYR A 320 -12.31 19.94 -2.02
C TYR A 320 -11.67 20.71 -0.88
N PHE A 321 -10.37 21.08 -0.95
CA PHE A 321 -9.78 22.01 0.02
C PHE A 321 -10.55 23.32 0.14
N ARG A 322 -10.98 23.87 -1.00
CA ARG A 322 -11.74 25.13 -1.08
C ARG A 322 -13.16 25.02 -0.53
N ARG A 323 -13.70 23.81 -0.40
CA ARG A 323 -15.02 23.54 0.22
C ARG A 323 -14.91 23.26 1.72
N GLY A 324 -13.70 23.01 2.22
CA GLY A 324 -13.44 22.87 3.65
C GLY A 324 -13.71 24.17 4.41
N ALA A 325 -13.84 24.08 5.74
CA ALA A 325 -14.02 25.25 6.59
C ALA A 325 -12.91 26.29 6.32
N PRO A 326 -13.25 27.60 6.24
CA PRO A 326 -12.27 28.64 5.97
C PRO A 326 -11.14 28.57 7.00
N SER A 327 -9.89 28.66 6.52
CA SER A 327 -8.73 28.82 7.39
C SER A 327 -8.93 30.11 8.19
N VAL A 328 -9.16 30.00 9.50
CA VAL A 328 -9.23 31.16 10.37
C VAL A 328 -7.81 31.74 10.42
N ALA A 329 -7.64 32.99 10.01
CA ALA A 329 -6.35 33.69 9.90
C ALA A 329 -5.45 33.52 11.15
N PRO A 330 -4.11 33.57 10.98
CA PRO A 330 -3.19 32.79 11.78
C PRO A 330 -3.02 33.38 13.19
N MET A 331 -3.30 32.57 14.21
CA MET A 331 -2.46 32.63 15.39
C MET A 331 -1.11 32.07 14.95
N GLN A 332 -0.02 32.84 15.07
CA GLN A 332 1.35 32.38 14.84
C GLN A 332 1.65 31.20 15.77
N ILE A 333 1.22 30.02 15.40
CA ILE A 333 1.75 28.78 15.91
C ILE A 333 2.77 28.40 14.86
N ARG A 334 4.05 28.71 15.14
CA ARG A 334 5.13 27.93 14.55
C ARG A 334 4.76 26.48 14.83
N MET A 335 4.42 25.71 13.80
CA MET A 335 4.46 24.27 13.93
C MET A 335 5.94 23.88 13.97
N ASP A 336 6.58 24.14 15.11
CA ASP A 336 7.86 23.55 15.49
C ASP A 336 7.55 22.09 15.85
N GLY A 337 7.27 21.27 14.84
CA GLY A 337 6.97 19.85 14.99
C GLY A 337 6.66 19.21 13.63
N PRO A 338 7.07 17.95 13.40
CA PRO A 338 6.70 17.23 12.18
C PRO A 338 5.16 17.17 12.06
N PRO A 339 4.59 17.21 10.83
CA PRO A 339 3.15 17.05 10.64
C PRO A 339 2.72 15.75 11.33
N LEU A 340 1.78 15.86 12.27
CA LEU A 340 1.24 14.70 12.97
C LEU A 340 0.41 13.92 11.97
N MET A 341 0.80 12.67 11.72
CA MET A 341 -0.03 11.69 11.05
C MET A 341 -1.28 11.48 11.91
N GLN A 342 -2.37 12.16 11.56
CA GLN A 342 -3.62 12.06 12.27
C GLN A 342 -4.58 11.23 11.44
N LEU A 343 -4.77 9.98 11.82
CA LEU A 343 -5.81 9.13 11.27
C LEU A 343 -7.17 9.80 11.51
N VAL A 344 -7.84 10.20 10.43
CA VAL A 344 -9.18 10.78 10.46
C VAL A 344 -10.18 9.71 10.04
N ALA A 345 -11.21 9.52 10.86
CA ALA A 345 -12.34 8.62 10.63
C ALA A 345 -12.78 8.63 9.15
N ASN A 346 -12.91 7.46 8.52
CA ASN A 346 -13.57 7.36 7.22
C ASN A 346 -15.07 7.12 7.45
N PRO A 347 -15.95 8.08 7.17
CA PRO A 347 -17.40 7.90 7.34
C PRO A 347 -18.00 6.91 6.32
N VAL A 348 -17.24 6.48 5.30
CA VAL A 348 -17.77 5.78 4.11
C VAL A 348 -17.49 4.28 4.11
N THR A 349 -16.27 3.83 4.42
CA THR A 349 -15.93 2.39 4.42
C THR A 349 -16.33 1.67 5.70
N GLY A 350 -16.91 2.40 6.66
CA GLY A 350 -17.34 1.82 7.93
C GLY A 350 -16.20 1.26 8.78
N SER A 351 -14.94 1.61 8.49
CA SER A 351 -13.83 1.40 9.40
C SER A 351 -14.18 2.13 10.68
N LYS A 352 -14.63 1.36 11.67
CA LYS A 352 -15.03 1.89 12.97
C LYS A 352 -13.88 2.75 13.46
N GLU A 353 -14.19 3.90 14.07
CA GLU A 353 -13.23 4.80 14.72
C GLU A 353 -12.19 4.06 15.60
N ALA A 354 -12.50 2.83 16.01
CA ALA A 354 -11.63 1.88 16.70
C ALA A 354 -10.32 1.51 15.98
N ASP A 355 -10.29 1.34 14.64
CA ASP A 355 -9.02 0.99 13.94
C ASP A 355 -8.14 2.23 13.70
N LEU A 356 -8.76 3.40 13.65
CA LEU A 356 -8.13 4.69 13.32
C LEU A 356 -7.52 5.39 14.54
N SER A 357 -7.85 4.92 15.74
CA SER A 357 -7.34 5.43 17.01
C SER A 357 -6.55 4.38 17.80
N MET A 358 -6.18 3.26 17.14
CA MET A 358 -5.39 2.24 17.81
C MET A 358 -4.06 2.82 18.27
N PRO A 359 -3.74 2.76 19.58
CA PRO A 359 -2.48 3.25 20.07
C PRO A 359 -1.31 2.43 19.47
N ASP A 360 -0.14 3.04 19.40
CA ASP A 360 1.01 2.46 18.69
C ASP A 360 1.46 1.11 19.25
N ASP A 361 1.22 0.83 20.54
CA ASP A 361 1.50 -0.47 21.15
C ASP A 361 0.61 -1.58 20.57
N VAL A 362 -0.68 -1.31 20.36
CA VAL A 362 -1.62 -2.23 19.70
C VAL A 362 -1.25 -2.41 18.24
N ARG A 363 -0.94 -1.31 17.51
CA ARG A 363 -0.48 -1.38 16.12
C ARG A 363 0.80 -2.20 15.98
N LEU A 364 1.75 -2.05 16.91
CA LEU A 364 2.99 -2.83 16.93
C LEU A 364 2.72 -4.31 17.22
N ILE A 365 1.84 -4.63 18.16
CA ILE A 365 1.47 -6.02 18.45
C ILE A 365 0.74 -6.64 17.27
N ARG A 366 -0.12 -5.89 16.59
CA ARG A 366 -0.77 -6.30 15.34
C ARG A 366 0.25 -6.59 14.24
N LEU A 367 1.21 -5.69 14.03
CA LEU A 367 2.31 -5.88 13.08
C LEU A 367 3.01 -7.20 13.34
N ARG A 368 3.44 -7.42 14.57
CA ARG A 368 4.18 -8.64 14.93
C ARG A 368 3.32 -9.91 14.85
N PHE A 369 2.05 -9.81 15.23
CA PHE A 369 1.13 -10.95 15.18
C PHE A 369 0.92 -11.44 13.75
N PHE A 370 0.57 -10.55 12.81
CA PHE A 370 0.24 -10.96 11.44
C PHE A 370 1.45 -11.09 10.52
N ARG A 371 2.45 -10.20 10.66
CA ARG A 371 3.62 -10.16 9.76
C ARG A 371 4.71 -11.16 10.17
N ASP A 372 5.01 -11.25 11.47
CA ASP A 372 6.23 -11.93 11.94
C ASP A 372 5.97 -13.41 12.31
N LEU A 373 4.72 -13.85 12.40
CA LEU A 373 4.32 -15.22 12.74
C LEU A 373 3.59 -15.91 11.58
N THR A 374 3.84 -17.21 11.41
CA THR A 374 3.04 -18.04 10.50
C THR A 374 1.64 -18.31 11.07
N GLU A 375 0.71 -18.74 10.20
CA GLU A 375 -0.66 -19.15 10.58
C GLU A 375 -0.66 -20.16 11.74
N GLU A 376 0.28 -21.11 11.74
CA GLU A 376 0.42 -22.11 12.80
C GLU A 376 0.69 -21.48 14.18
N TYR A 377 1.68 -20.58 14.26
CA TYR A 377 2.02 -19.92 15.53
C TYR A 377 0.92 -18.97 15.99
N ARG A 378 0.28 -18.24 15.07
CA ARG A 378 -0.88 -17.39 15.39
C ARG A 378 -2.01 -18.22 15.99
N ARG A 379 -2.36 -19.35 15.36
CA ARG A 379 -3.38 -20.29 15.87
C ARG A 379 -3.01 -20.82 17.25
N ARG A 380 -1.75 -21.22 17.48
CA ARG A 380 -1.27 -21.67 18.80
C ARG A 380 -1.48 -20.61 19.88
N ILE A 381 -1.12 -19.35 19.60
CA ILE A 381 -1.34 -18.22 20.53
C ILE A 381 -2.83 -18.03 20.83
N LEU A 382 -3.69 -18.09 19.80
CA LEU A 382 -5.13 -17.93 20.00
C LEU A 382 -5.73 -19.07 20.85
N VAL A 383 -5.22 -20.30 20.75
CA VAL A 383 -5.59 -21.42 21.63
C VAL A 383 -5.08 -21.19 23.06
N GLU A 384 -3.80 -20.83 23.22
CA GLU A 384 -3.17 -20.61 24.53
C GLU A 384 -3.88 -19.50 25.31
N LEU A 385 -4.30 -18.44 24.61
CA LEU A 385 -5.02 -17.32 25.19
C LEU A 385 -6.54 -17.56 25.25
N GLU A 386 -7.01 -18.79 25.02
CA GLU A 386 -8.42 -19.20 25.10
C GLU A 386 -9.35 -18.36 24.20
N ALA A 387 -8.83 -17.79 23.10
CA ALA A 387 -9.64 -17.09 22.11
C ALA A 387 -10.43 -18.07 21.24
N ILE A 388 -9.84 -19.25 21.00
CA ILE A 388 -10.45 -20.37 20.28
C ILE A 388 -10.25 -21.70 21.02
N PRO A 389 -11.10 -22.71 20.78
CA PRO A 389 -10.92 -24.06 21.32
C PRO A 389 -9.69 -24.77 20.72
N ALA A 390 -9.02 -25.60 21.53
CA ALA A 390 -7.87 -26.39 21.08
C ALA A 390 -8.22 -27.47 20.03
N ASP A 391 -9.47 -27.95 20.04
CA ASP A 391 -10.02 -28.97 19.15
C ASP A 391 -10.64 -28.38 17.87
N LEU A 392 -10.57 -27.07 17.66
CA LEU A 392 -11.06 -26.43 16.44
C LEU A 392 -10.25 -26.91 15.22
N THR A 393 -10.80 -27.82 14.43
CA THR A 393 -10.12 -28.38 13.24
C THR A 393 -10.27 -27.52 12.00
N ASP A 394 -11.28 -26.64 11.99
CA ASP A 394 -11.54 -25.77 10.84
C ASP A 394 -10.40 -24.77 10.67
N ARG A 395 -10.03 -24.52 9.41
CA ARG A 395 -9.10 -23.46 9.08
C ARG A 395 -9.72 -22.12 9.46
N LEU A 396 -8.97 -21.29 10.17
CA LEU A 396 -9.39 -19.92 10.42
C LEU A 396 -9.13 -19.14 9.15
N ASP A 397 -10.18 -18.61 8.54
CA ASP A 397 -9.94 -17.59 7.55
C ASP A 397 -9.36 -16.33 8.22
N HIS A 398 -8.70 -15.52 7.40
CA HIS A 398 -8.03 -14.30 7.85
C HIS A 398 -8.99 -13.31 8.54
N THR A 399 -10.25 -13.23 8.11
CA THR A 399 -11.26 -12.34 8.71
C THR A 399 -11.58 -12.78 10.14
N ILE A 400 -11.64 -14.09 10.38
CA ILE A 400 -11.88 -14.67 11.70
C ILE A 400 -10.67 -14.44 12.62
N GLU A 401 -9.44 -14.61 12.15
CA GLU A 401 -8.23 -14.32 12.93
C GLU A 401 -8.20 -12.87 13.42
N GLN A 402 -8.49 -11.91 12.54
CA GLN A 402 -8.60 -10.49 12.89
C GLN A 402 -9.64 -10.24 13.98
N ARG A 403 -10.81 -10.87 13.90
CA ARG A 403 -11.85 -10.74 14.92
C ARG A 403 -11.37 -11.26 16.27
N PHE A 404 -10.64 -12.36 16.32
CA PHE A 404 -10.10 -12.89 17.57
C PHE A 404 -8.98 -12.02 18.14
N PHE A 405 -8.08 -11.51 17.30
CA PHE A 405 -7.08 -10.53 17.69
C PHE A 405 -7.74 -9.29 18.33
N THR A 406 -8.68 -8.66 17.63
CA THR A 406 -9.40 -7.47 18.12
C THR A 406 -10.16 -7.75 19.40
N LYS A 407 -10.75 -8.95 19.54
CA LYS A 407 -11.42 -9.38 20.77
C LYS A 407 -10.44 -9.50 21.95
N LEU A 408 -9.25 -10.06 21.75
CA LEU A 408 -8.22 -10.14 22.80
C LEU A 408 -7.76 -8.75 23.25
N VAL A 409 -7.56 -7.82 22.31
CA VAL A 409 -7.24 -6.42 22.60
C VAL A 409 -8.36 -5.76 23.41
N ALA A 410 -9.61 -5.89 22.97
CA ALA A 410 -10.78 -5.33 23.66
C ALA A 410 -11.00 -5.91 25.07
N GLN A 411 -10.50 -7.11 25.35
CA GLN A 411 -10.51 -7.75 26.67
C GLN A 411 -9.35 -7.30 27.58
N GLY A 412 -8.49 -6.37 27.13
CA GLY A 412 -7.33 -5.91 27.89
C GLY A 412 -6.23 -6.96 28.02
N ARG A 413 -6.14 -7.91 27.08
CA ARG A 413 -5.14 -9.00 27.09
C ARG A 413 -3.87 -8.67 26.31
N LEU A 414 -3.59 -7.38 26.08
CA LEU A 414 -2.50 -6.91 25.22
C LEU A 414 -1.12 -7.40 25.70
N ASP A 415 -0.83 -7.29 27.00
CA ASP A 415 0.46 -7.74 27.58
C ASP A 415 0.68 -9.25 27.42
N LYS A 416 -0.38 -10.04 27.64
CA LYS A 416 -0.33 -11.50 27.46
C LYS A 416 -0.10 -11.87 26.00
N LEU A 417 -0.78 -11.17 25.10
CA LEU A 417 -0.62 -11.34 23.67
C LEU A 417 0.81 -11.00 23.22
N SER A 418 1.37 -9.88 23.70
CA SER A 418 2.77 -9.50 23.43
C SER A 418 3.74 -10.58 23.91
N ALA A 419 3.59 -11.07 25.14
CA ALA A 419 4.48 -12.09 25.69
C ALA A 419 4.40 -13.42 24.92
N ALA A 420 3.21 -13.85 24.51
CA ALA A 420 3.01 -15.05 23.70
C ALA A 420 3.65 -14.89 22.31
N ILE A 421 3.52 -13.72 21.68
CA ILE A 421 4.18 -13.39 20.41
C ILE A 421 5.70 -13.41 20.55
N ASP A 422 6.25 -12.83 21.61
CA ASP A 422 7.70 -12.85 21.88
C ASP A 422 8.25 -14.28 21.97
N ALA A 423 7.55 -15.15 22.70
CA ALA A 423 7.91 -16.56 22.84
C ALA A 423 7.81 -17.31 21.50
N ALA A 424 6.72 -17.12 20.76
CA ALA A 424 6.49 -17.78 19.48
C ALA A 424 7.51 -17.36 18.40
N ILE A 425 7.87 -16.08 18.32
CA ILE A 425 8.90 -15.60 17.38
C ILE A 425 10.26 -16.24 17.68
N LEU A 426 10.60 -16.40 18.97
CA LEU A 426 11.85 -17.05 19.36
C LEU A 426 11.87 -18.53 18.97
N GLU A 427 10.78 -19.24 19.20
CA GLU A 427 10.61 -20.65 18.84
C GLU A 427 10.66 -20.86 17.32
N GLN A 428 9.92 -20.05 16.55
CA GLN A 428 9.91 -20.09 15.09
C GLN A 428 11.31 -19.88 14.50
N LYS A 429 12.10 -18.95 15.06
CA LYS A 429 13.49 -18.71 14.64
C LYS A 429 14.42 -19.88 14.94
N GLN A 430 14.19 -20.61 16.02
CA GLN A 430 14.97 -21.80 16.38
C GLN A 430 14.62 -22.98 15.46
N GLY A 431 13.31 -23.21 15.21
CA GLY A 431 12.86 -24.28 14.33
C GLY A 431 13.27 -24.10 12.86
N ASN A 432 13.44 -22.86 12.38
CA ASN A 432 13.94 -22.58 11.03
C ASN A 432 15.46 -22.73 10.89
N ALA A 433 16.21 -22.88 11.99
CA ALA A 433 17.66 -23.04 11.99
C ALA A 433 18.12 -24.51 12.04
N GLU A 434 17.20 -25.43 12.35
CA GLU A 434 17.36 -26.89 12.27
C GLU A 434 16.92 -27.42 10.90
#